data_AF-A0AA42XKY0-F1
#
_entry.id   AF-A0AA42XKY0-F1
#
_cell.length_a   1.000
_cell.length_b   1.000
_cell.length_c   1.000
_cell.angle_alpha   90.00
_cell.angle_beta   90.00
_cell.angle_gamma   90.00
#
_symmetry.space_group_name_H-M   'P 1'
#
loop_
_entity.id
_entity.type
_entity.pdbx_description
1 polymer ?
#
loop_
_entity_poly.entity_id
_entity_poly.type
_entity_poly.pdbx_seq_one_letter_code
_entity_poly.pdbx_strand_id
1 'polypeptide(L)' 'MAVLIPACREADLDTATGTCTAVIWIPQPALLPELPIEDAQAIGAKIALLWAVAYVFRLIRKKIEQS' A
#
# COMPACT_ATOMS: atom_id res chain seq x y z
N MET A 1 8.92 -9.66 -4.89
CA MET A 1 9.33 -10.93 -4.24
C MET A 1 8.39 -11.13 -3.06
N ALA A 2 7.64 -12.24 -3.03
CA ALA A 2 6.73 -12.53 -1.92
C ALA A 2 7.50 -13.23 -0.80
N VAL A 3 7.37 -12.72 0.43
CA VAL A 3 7.88 -13.41 1.63
C VAL A 3 6.90 -14.53 1.96
N LEU A 4 7.41 -15.75 2.10
CA LEU A 4 6.62 -16.92 2.47
C LEU A 4 6.78 -17.17 3.96
N ILE A 5 5.67 -17.42 4.66
CA ILE A 5 5.68 -17.79 6.06
C ILE A 5 5.27 -19.26 6.21
N PRO A 6 5.88 -20.01 7.14
CA PRO A 6 5.43 -21.35 7.46
C PRO A 6 4.07 -21.26 8.15
N ALA A 7 3.10 -21.98 7.60
CA ALA A 7 1.79 -22.16 8.19
C ALA A 7 1.48 -23.66 8.32
N CYS A 8 0.40 -23.95 9.04
CA CYS A 8 -0.01 -25.29 9.38
C CYS A 8 -1.51 -25.41 9.18
N ARG A 9 -1.94 -26.49 8.54
CA ARG A 9 -3.36 -26.79 8.42
C ARG A 9 -3.82 -27.39 9.74
N GLU A 10 -5.05 -27.06 10.16
CA GLU A 10 -5.62 -27.55 11.42
C GLU A 10 -5.61 -29.08 11.54
N ALA A 11 -5.72 -29.80 10.42
CA ALA A 11 -5.65 -31.26 10.36
C ALA A 11 -4.26 -31.85 10.64
N ASP A 12 -3.20 -31.06 10.44
CA ASP A 12 -1.80 -31.47 10.59
C ASP A 12 -1.17 -30.93 11.88
N LEU A 13 -1.95 -30.23 12.71
CA LEU A 13 -1.56 -29.71 14.00
C LEU A 13 -1.72 -30.81 15.06
N ASP A 14 -0.61 -31.29 15.61
CA ASP A 14 -0.65 -32.13 16.80
C ASP A 14 -0.86 -31.25 18.03
N THR A 15 -2.09 -31.25 18.55
CA THR A 15 -2.50 -30.43 19.69
C THR A 15 -1.85 -30.84 21.02
N ALA A 16 -1.28 -32.04 21.10
CA ALA A 16 -0.59 -32.51 22.30
C ALA A 16 0.85 -31.98 22.40
N THR A 17 1.53 -31.83 21.26
CA THR A 17 2.93 -31.37 21.20
C THR A 17 3.06 -29.93 20.72
N GLY A 18 1.99 -29.35 20.14
CA GLY A 18 2.02 -28.02 19.52
C GLY A 18 2.89 -27.98 18.27
N THR A 19 3.18 -29.13 17.67
CA THR A 19 4.02 -29.24 16.48
C THR A 19 3.20 -29.56 15.24
N CYS A 20 3.69 -29.10 14.08
CA CYS A 20 3.04 -29.36 12.81
C CYS A 20 3.75 -30.50 12.08
N THR A 21 2.99 -31.53 11.73
CA THR A 21 3.49 -32.71 11.04
C THR A 21 3.84 -32.40 9.58
N ALA A 22 3.09 -31.48 8.96
CA ALA A 22 3.34 -30.97 7.61
C ALA A 22 3.28 -29.44 7.59
N VAL A 23 4.41 -28.81 7.26
CA VAL A 23 4.51 -27.35 7.11
C VAL A 23 4.14 -26.97 5.68
N ILE A 24 3.20 -26.03 5.54
CA ILE A 24 2.83 -25.42 4.26
C ILE A 24 3.39 -24.00 4.17
N TRP A 25 3.79 -23.58 2.97
CA TRP A 25 4.31 -22.24 2.74
C TRP A 25 3.22 -21.38 2.10
N ILE A 26 2.75 -20.38 2.83
CA ILE A 26 1.76 -19.42 2.33
C ILE A 26 2.40 -18.06 2.07
N PRO A 27 1.93 -17.31 1.06
CA PRO A 27 2.33 -15.92 0.91
C PRO A 27 1.93 -15.15 2.17
N GLN A 28 2.88 -14.39 2.72
CA GLN A 28 2.60 -13.53 3.86
C GLN A 28 1.44 -12.60 3.50
N PRO A 29 0.35 -12.58 4.28
CA PRO A 29 -0.72 -11.64 4.04
C PRO A 29 -0.17 -10.22 4.15
N ALA A 30 -0.42 -9.39 3.13
CA ALA A 30 -0.08 -7.99 3.19
C ALA A 30 -0.92 -7.32 4.29
N LEU A 31 -0.30 -6.44 5.08
CA LEU A 31 -1.00 -5.68 6.11
C LEU A 31 -2.06 -4.75 5.51
N LEU A 32 -1.83 -4.30 4.28
CA LEU A 32 -2.69 -3.39 3.55
C LEU A 32 -3.34 -4.13 2.39
N PRO A 33 -4.64 -3.90 2.12
CA PRO A 33 -5.29 -4.44 0.93
C PRO A 33 -4.60 -3.90 -0.32
N GLU A 34 -4.69 -4.67 -1.40
CA GLU A 34 -4.18 -4.27 -2.70
C GLU A 34 -4.91 -3.01 -3.16
N LEU A 35 -4.17 -1.93 -3.42
CA LEU A 35 -4.75 -0.68 -3.88
C LEU A 35 -4.95 -0.77 -5.40
N PRO A 36 -6.19 -0.68 -5.91
CA PRO A 36 -6.42 -0.73 -7.35
C PRO A 36 -5.80 0.50 -8.02
N ILE A 37 -5.38 0.32 -9.27
CA ILE A 37 -4.68 1.36 -10.04
C ILE A 37 -5.56 2.62 -10.19
N GLU A 38 -6.87 2.44 -10.32
CA GLU A 38 -7.84 3.54 -10.42
C GLU A 38 -7.81 4.44 -9.18
N ASP A 39 -7.85 3.86 -7.98
CA ASP A 39 -7.79 4.60 -6.72
C ASP A 39 -6.43 5.30 -6.54
N ALA A 40 -5.35 4.62 -6.92
CA ALA A 40 -4.01 5.20 -6.89
C ALA A 40 -3.89 6.44 -7.81
N GLN A 41 -4.48 6.37 -9.01
CA GLN A 41 -4.51 7.47 -9.96
C GLN A 41 -5.37 8.63 -9.45
N ALA A 42 -6.53 8.33 -8.86
CA ALA A 42 -7.40 9.33 -8.28
C ALA A 42 -6.67 10.13 -7.19
N ILE A 43 -5.98 9.45 -6.26
CA ILE A 43 -5.19 10.10 -5.21
C ILE A 43 -4.07 10.96 -5.81
N GLY A 44 -3.30 10.40 -6.76
CA GLY A 44 -2.22 11.12 -7.44
C GLY A 44 -2.70 12.39 -8.15
N ALA A 45 -3.84 12.32 -8.85
CA ALA A 45 -4.43 13.44 -9.57
C ALA A 45 -4.85 14.57 -8.61
N LYS A 46 -5.43 14.24 -7.46
CA LYS A 46 -5.80 15.25 -6.45
C LYS A 46 -4.58 15.96 -5.88
N ILE A 47 -3.51 15.22 -5.60
CA ILE A 47 -2.25 15.80 -5.11
C ILE A 47 -1.66 16.75 -6.17
N ALA A 48 -1.59 16.31 -7.44
CA ALA A 48 -1.08 17.14 -8.52
C ALA A 48 -1.89 18.45 -8.71
N LEU A 49 -3.22 18.37 -8.55
CA LEU A 49 -4.10 19.55 -8.64
C LEU A 49 -3.77 20.57 -7.55
N LEU A 50 -3.58 20.14 -6.30
CA LEU A 50 -3.21 21.05 -5.20
C LEU A 50 -1.89 21.78 -5.48
N TRP A 51 -0.89 21.06 -6.00
CA TRP A 51 0.38 21.65 -6.41
C TRP A 51 0.22 22.64 -7.56
N ALA A 52 -0.60 22.32 -8.56
CA ALA A 52 -0.87 23.20 -9.69
C ALA A 52 -1.53 24.51 -9.22
N VAL A 53 -2.52 24.44 -8.34
CA VAL A 53 -3.18 25.61 -7.76
C VAL A 53 -2.17 26.48 -7.00
N ALA A 54 -1.38 25.88 -6.11
CA ALA A 54 -0.35 26.60 -5.37
C ALA A 54 0.68 27.28 -6.29
N TYR A 55 1.06 26.63 -7.39
CA TYR A 55 1.96 27.19 -8.37
C TYR A 55 1.36 28.40 -9.11
N VAL A 56 0.09 28.31 -9.50
CA VAL A 56 -0.64 29.44 -10.14
C VAL A 56 -0.69 30.64 -9.20
N PHE A 57 -1.02 30.45 -7.92
CA PHE A 57 -1.01 31.54 -6.94
C PHE A 57 0.38 32.20 -6.81
N ARG A 58 1.45 31.40 -6.80
CA ARG A 58 2.83 31.93 -6.78
C ARG A 58 3.14 32.74 -8.03
N LEU A 59 2.70 32.29 -9.21
CA LEU A 59 2.89 33.03 -10.46
C LEU A 59 2.15 34.37 -10.45
N ILE A 60 0.90 34.37 -10.01
CA ILE A 60 0.09 35.60 -9.91
C ILE A 60 0.76 36.59 -8.96
N ARG A 61 1.16 36.14 -7.77
CA ARG A 61 1.86 37.00 -6.80
C ARG A 61 3.13 37.60 -7.38
N LYS A 62 3.96 36.79 -8.05
CA LYS A 62 5.18 37.26 -8.71
C LYS A 62 4.89 38.29 -9.79
N LYS A 63 3.80 38.12 -10.55
CA LYS A 63 3.38 39.09 -11.57
C LYS A 63 2.94 40.43 -10.96
N ILE A 64 2.26 40.40 -9.81
CA ILE A 64 1.84 41.61 -9.10
C ILE A 64 3.05 42.35 -8.51
N GLU A 65 4.01 41.64 -7.89
CA GLU A 65 5.23 42.25 -7.32
C GLU A 65 6.17 42.84 -8.38
N GLN A 66 6.04 42.45 -9.66
CA GLN A 66 6.85 42.95 -10.77
C GLN A 66 6.23 44.14 -11.53
N SER A 67 4.98 44.52 -11.21
CA SER A 67 4.29 45.67 -11.81
C SER A 67 4.37 46.90 -10.93
#